data_AF-A0A9X1QXU3-F1
#
_entry.id   AF-A0A9X1QXU3-F1
#
_cell.length_a   1.000
_cell.length_b   1.000
_cell.length_c   1.000
_cell.angle_alpha   90.00
_cell.angle_beta   90.00
_cell.angle_gamma   90.00
#
_symmetry.space_group_name_H-M   'P 1'
#
loop_
_entity.id
_entity.type
_entity.pdbx_description
1 polymer ?
#
loop_
_entity_poly.entity_id
_entity_poly.type
_entity_poly.pdbx_seq_one_letter_code
_entity_poly.pdbx_strand_id
1 'polypeptide(L)' 'MADKSTVKFFLQELKQLIKVWGIFFSNRPKNSIQYLADLSITAKMREEIILNLVIEDYSEGPLEETQ' A
#
# COMPACT_ATOMS: atom_id res chain seq x y z
N MET A 1 16.42 8.44 -2.26
CA MET A 1 15.85 7.08 -2.18
C MET A 1 16.02 6.58 -0.75
N ALA A 2 14.98 6.02 -0.14
CA ALA A 2 15.11 5.39 1.18
C ALA A 2 16.06 4.18 1.11
N ASP A 3 16.79 3.90 2.20
CA ASP A 3 17.63 2.71 2.29
C ASP A 3 16.77 1.43 2.32
N LYS A 4 17.31 0.32 1.77
CA LYS A 4 16.61 -0.97 1.73
C LYS A 4 16.21 -1.48 3.12
N SER A 5 17.01 -1.18 4.14
CA SER A 5 16.72 -1.57 5.53
C SER A 5 15.53 -0.80 6.08
N THR A 6 15.43 0.49 5.75
CA THR A 6 14.28 1.34 6.11
C THR A 6 13.00 0.82 5.47
N VAL A 7 13.03 0.51 4.17
CA VAL A 7 11.88 -0.05 3.44
C VAL A 7 11.46 -1.40 4.04
N LYS A 8 12.43 -2.27 4.34
CA LYS A 8 12.17 -3.56 4.98
C LYS A 8 11.46 -3.40 6.31
N PHE A 9 11.96 -2.51 7.18
CA PHE A 9 11.36 -2.27 8.49
C PHE A 9 9.93 -1.72 8.36
N PHE A 10 9.73 -0.74 7.48
CA PHE A 10 8.40 -0.19 7.20
C PHE A 10 7.41 -1.26 6.72
N LEU A 11 7.80 -2.11 5.76
CA LEU A 11 6.93 -3.18 5.25
C LEU A 11 6.60 -4.21 6.35
N GLN A 12 7.56 -4.53 7.23
CA GLN A 12 7.32 -5.44 8.35
C GLN A 12 6.30 -4.85 9.34
N GLU A 13 6.46 -3.59 9.72
CA GLU A 13 5.56 -2.89 10.63
C GLU A 13 4.16 -2.73 10.02
N LEU A 14 4.08 -2.26 8.78
CA LEU A 14 2.81 -2.11 8.04
C LEU A 14 2.03 -3.42 8.00
N LYS A 15 2.68 -4.54 7.64
CA LYS A 15 2.01 -5.84 7.55
C LYS A 15 1.52 -6.34 8.91
N GLN A 16 2.23 -6.04 10.00
CA GLN A 16 1.78 -6.38 11.35
C GLN A 16 0.56 -5.53 11.74
N LEU A 17 0.60 -4.22 11.47
CA LEU A 17 -0.53 -3.34 11.74
C LEU A 17 -1.80 -3.77 10.99
N ILE A 18 -1.68 -4.10 9.69
CA ILE A 18 -2.82 -4.58 8.89
C ILE A 18 -3.38 -5.88 9.47
N LYS A 19 -2.54 -6.82 9.90
CA LYS A 19 -3.01 -8.09 10.49
C LYS A 19 -3.78 -7.91 11.80
N VAL A 20 -3.40 -6.93 12.61
CA VAL A 20 -4.00 -6.69 13.93
C VAL A 20 -5.22 -5.78 13.83
N TRP A 21 -5.16 -4.74 13.01
CA TRP A 21 -6.13 -3.64 12.99
C TRP A 21 -6.94 -3.56 11.69
N GLY A 22 -6.54 -4.29 10.65
CA GLY A 22 -7.06 -4.11 9.29
C GLY A 22 -6.48 -2.89 8.58
N ILE A 23 -7.04 -2.58 7.41
CA ILE A 23 -6.67 -1.42 6.59
C ILE A 23 -7.90 -0.70 6.07
N PHE A 24 -7.85 0.63 6.10
CA PHE A 24 -8.85 1.50 5.47
C PHE A 24 -8.23 2.25 4.30
N PHE A 25 -9.01 2.40 3.24
CA PHE A 25 -8.57 3.08 2.02
C PHE A 25 -9.25 4.42 1.86
N SER A 26 -8.49 5.50 1.89
CA SER A 26 -8.99 6.83 1.54
C SER A 26 -9.44 6.89 0.08
N ASN A 27 -10.57 7.55 -0.19
CA ASN A 27 -11.09 7.74 -1.53
C ASN A 27 -10.33 8.85 -2.28
N ARG A 28 -9.14 8.52 -2.80
CA ARG A 28 -8.37 9.41 -3.67
C ARG A 28 -8.86 9.27 -5.11
N PRO A 29 -8.80 10.31 -5.96
CA PRO A 29 -9.21 10.21 -7.37
C PRO A 29 -8.56 9.02 -8.10
N LYS A 30 -7.24 8.81 -7.90
CA LYS A 30 -6.47 7.69 -8.46
C LYS A 30 -6.88 6.29 -7.95
N ASN A 31 -7.62 6.23 -6.86
CA ASN A 31 -8.11 5.01 -6.22
C ASN A 31 -9.65 4.99 -6.15
N SER A 32 -10.32 5.67 -7.08
CA SER A 32 -11.79 5.67 -7.15
C SER A 32 -12.31 4.25 -7.37
N ILE A 33 -13.55 3.99 -6.96
CA ILE A 33 -14.19 2.68 -7.14
C ILE A 33 -14.23 2.31 -8.63
N GLN A 34 -14.47 3.28 -9.52
CA GLN A 34 -14.49 3.04 -10.96
C GLN A 34 -13.13 2.58 -11.48
N TYR A 35 -12.03 3.28 -11.15
CA TYR A 35 -10.70 2.89 -11.64
C TYR A 35 -10.26 1.53 -11.11
N LEU A 36 -10.57 1.22 -9.85
CA LEU A 36 -10.28 -0.09 -9.29
C LEU A 36 -11.09 -1.18 -10.01
N ALA A 37 -12.37 -0.92 -10.32
CA ALA A 37 -13.22 -1.83 -11.07
C ALA A 37 -12.73 -2.04 -12.51
N ASP A 38 -12.29 -0.98 -13.19
CA ASP A 38 -11.71 -1.05 -14.54
C ASP A 38 -10.46 -1.95 -14.58
N LEU A 39 -9.69 -1.97 -13.49
CA LEU A 39 -8.53 -2.85 -13.29
C LEU A 39 -8.89 -4.23 -12.72
N SER A 40 -10.17 -4.53 -12.50
CA SER A 40 -10.65 -5.75 -11.84
C SER A 40 -10.06 -5.96 -10.44
N ILE A 41 -9.73 -4.86 -9.73
CA ILE A 41 -9.19 -4.88 -8.38
C ILE A 41 -10.33 -4.77 -7.37
N THR A 42 -10.52 -5.84 -6.60
CA THR A 42 -11.48 -5.86 -5.48
C THR A 42 -10.88 -5.27 -4.21
N ALA A 43 -11.73 -4.92 -3.24
CA ALA A 43 -11.26 -4.45 -1.92
C ALA A 43 -10.31 -5.45 -1.24
N LYS A 44 -10.62 -6.76 -1.32
CA LYS A 44 -9.78 -7.83 -0.78
C LYS A 44 -8.43 -7.93 -1.50
N MET A 45 -8.42 -7.82 -2.83
CA MET A 45 -7.18 -7.85 -3.61
C MET A 45 -6.23 -6.72 -3.23
N ARG A 46 -6.73 -5.54 -2.85
CA ARG A 46 -5.88 -4.42 -2.41
C ARG A 46 -5.12 -4.78 -1.14
N GLU A 47 -5.80 -5.38 -0.18
CA GLU A 47 -5.17 -5.86 1.05
C GLU A 47 -4.13 -6.95 0.73
N GLU A 48 -4.48 -7.92 -0.12
CA GLU A 48 -3.57 -8.99 -0.55
C GLU A 48 -2.33 -8.43 -1.27
N ILE A 49 -2.48 -7.43 -2.15
CA ILE A 49 -1.36 -6.75 -2.83
C ILE A 49 -0.44 -6.11 -1.80
N ILE A 50 -0.98 -5.34 -0.84
CA ILE A 50 -0.18 -4.64 0.17
C ILE A 50 0.54 -5.63 1.09
N LEU A 51 -0.12 -6.72 1.49
CA LEU A 51 0.48 -7.76 2.33
C LEU A 51 1.59 -8.53 1.60
N ASN A 52 1.56 -8.56 0.26
CA ASN A 52 2.56 -9.24 -0.57
C ASN A 52 3.72 -8.35 -1.05
N LEU A 53 3.68 -7.03 -0.82
CA LEU A 53 4.77 -6.12 -1.22
C LEU A 53 6.15 -6.59 -0.72
N VAL A 54 7.14 -6.58 -1.60
CA VAL A 54 8.55 -6.84 -1.31
C VAL A 54 9.40 -5.58 -1.44
N ILE A 55 10.67 -5.64 -1.04
CA ILE A 55 11.57 -4.46 -1.07
C ILE A 55 11.78 -3.99 -2.51
N GLU A 56 11.75 -4.92 -3.46
CA GLU A 56 11.95 -4.68 -4.89
C GLU A 56 10.78 -3.94 -5.54
N ASP A 57 9.57 -3.99 -4.96
CA ASP A 57 8.40 -3.22 -5.41
C ASP A 57 8.51 -1.73 -5.06
N TYR A 58 9.48 -1.37 -4.23
CA TYR A 58 9.67 -0.02 -3.77
C TYR A 58 10.24 0.88 -4.86
N SER A 59 9.41 1.80 -5.35
CA SER A 59 9.81 2.80 -6.33
C SER A 59 10.36 4.07 -5.67
N GLU A 60 9.59 4.70 -4.78
CA GLU A 60 9.93 5.94 -4.12
C GLU A 60 9.17 6.13 -2.80
N GLY A 61 9.60 7.12 -2.00
CA GLY A 61 8.86 7.60 -0.83
C GLY A 61 9.61 7.52 0.51
N PRO A 62 8.87 7.62 1.64
CA PRO A 62 7.54 8.24 1.71
C PRO A 62 7.63 9.72 1.28
N LEU A 63 6.70 10.16 0.43
CA LEU A 63 6.58 11.56 0.02
C LEU A 63 5.68 12.29 1.02
N GLU A 64 5.90 13.59 1.21
CA GLU A 64 4.94 14.39 1.96
C GLU A 64 3.55 14.33 1.31
N GLU A 65 2.51 14.33 2.13
CA GLU A 65 1.14 14.39 1.64
C GLU A 65 0.88 15.76 1.00
N THR A 66 1.06 15.84 -0.32
CA THR A 66 0.58 16.97 -1.11
C THR A 66 -0.89 16.74 -1.40
N GLN A 67 -1.74 17.65 -0.90
CA GLN A 67 -3.22 17.64 -1.03
C GLN A 67 -3.72 17.29 -2.43
#